data_AF-A0A9E1KUI7-F1
#
_entry.id   AF-A0A9E1KUI7-F1
#
_cell.length_a   1.000
_cell.length_b   1.000
_cell.length_c   1.000
_cell.angle_alpha   90.00
_cell.angle_beta   90.00
_cell.angle_gamma   90.00
#
_symmetry.space_group_name_H-M   'P 1'
#
loop_
_entity.id
_entity.type
_entity.pdbx_description
1 polymer ?
#
loop_
_entity_poly.entity_id
_entity_poly.type
_entity_poly.pdbx_seq_one_letter_code
_entity_poly.pdbx_strand_id
1 'polypeptide(L)'
;MGKGVHSATLGDAFARSVGEGLFSLAATKSDTDLSPSVRYWRNFASKYLSERCLMPQADPQQPEPIEPLTATETLPLLMSAPPMHGAEYLSAEVLHEIRTTLDDWVCAQIRANGGLDALLVAQAPQWHQVGRVCFHLAENKNDPEFPFAFMATYAPELSEDGRVRHQPLSRALQEYAGAKNKKALIRLLSPVHLAAQSSPVIKDL
;
A
#
# COMPACT_ATOMS: atom_id res chain seq x y z
N MET A 1 24.70 -21.65 -1.53
CA MET A 1 25.20 -20.29 -1.26
C MET A 1 24.04 -19.31 -1.27
N GLY A 2 23.48 -18.95 -0.11
CA GLY A 2 22.46 -17.91 -0.01
C GLY A 2 23.13 -16.54 -0.03
N LYS A 3 22.86 -15.73 -1.05
CA LYS A 3 23.22 -14.31 -1.04
C LYS A 3 22.27 -13.61 -0.06
N GLY A 4 22.76 -13.34 1.15
CA GLY A 4 22.10 -12.44 2.07
C GLY A 4 21.98 -11.08 1.40
N VAL A 5 20.76 -10.61 1.21
CA VAL A 5 20.48 -9.23 0.79
C VAL A 5 21.12 -8.33 1.83
N HIS A 6 22.13 -7.56 1.42
CA HIS A 6 22.72 -6.52 2.26
C HIS A 6 21.62 -5.52 2.57
N SER A 7 21.04 -5.58 3.77
CA SER A 7 20.23 -4.48 4.30
C SER A 7 21.19 -3.30 4.47
N ALA A 8 21.22 -2.41 3.48
CA ALA A 8 21.83 -1.10 3.65
C ALA A 8 21.20 -0.46 4.91
N THR A 9 21.99 0.28 5.69
CA THR A 9 21.42 0.95 6.85
C THR A 9 20.47 2.05 6.36
N LEU A 10 19.47 2.43 7.17
CA LEU A 10 18.52 3.48 6.78
C LEU A 10 19.25 4.79 6.38
N GLY A 11 20.38 5.09 7.02
CA GLY A 11 21.23 6.22 6.65
C GLY A 11 21.82 6.11 5.24
N ASP A 12 22.26 4.92 4.82
CA ASP A 12 22.78 4.69 3.47
C ASP A 12 21.69 4.88 2.40
N ALA A 13 20.46 4.46 2.70
CA ALA A 13 19.31 4.66 1.82
C ALA A 13 19.03 6.16 1.59
N PHE A 14 18.99 6.95 2.67
CA PHE A 14 18.84 8.41 2.56
C PHE A 14 20.04 9.10 1.89
N ALA A 15 21.25 8.56 2.04
CA ALA A 15 22.45 9.08 1.36
C ALA A 15 22.41 8.86 -0.16
N ARG A 16 21.71 7.82 -0.64
CA ARG A 16 21.50 7.59 -2.08
C ARG A 16 20.40 8.45 -2.65
N SER A 17 19.24 8.48 -1.99
CA SER A 17 18.13 9.38 -2.36
C SER A 17 17.08 9.48 -1.25
N VAL A 18 16.35 10.61 -1.24
CA VAL A 18 15.19 10.79 -0.35
C VAL A 18 14.11 9.72 -0.61
N GLY A 19 13.86 9.37 -1.88
CA GLY A 19 12.89 8.34 -2.26
C GLY A 19 13.22 6.95 -1.72
N GLU A 20 14.47 6.50 -1.87
CA GLU A 20 14.93 5.21 -1.32
C GLU A 20 14.85 5.19 0.21
N GLY A 21 15.26 6.28 0.86
CA GLY A 21 15.18 6.42 2.32
C GLY A 21 13.76 6.33 2.85
N LEU A 22 12.82 7.09 2.26
CA LEU A 22 11.41 7.07 2.66
C LEU A 22 10.73 5.72 2.39
N PHE A 23 11.02 5.10 1.23
CA PHE A 23 10.52 3.75 0.94
C PHE A 23 11.05 2.73 1.96
N SER A 24 12.35 2.75 2.24
CA SER A 24 12.99 1.85 3.22
C SER A 24 12.44 2.07 4.63
N LEU A 25 12.15 3.32 4.99
CA LEU A 25 11.53 3.67 6.27
C LEU A 25 10.12 3.07 6.39
N ALA A 26 9.28 3.19 5.37
CA ALA A 26 7.95 2.55 5.32
C ALA A 26 8.05 1.01 5.25
N ALA A 27 9.14 0.47 4.70
CA ALA A 27 9.42 -0.95 4.67
C ALA A 27 9.95 -1.52 6.01
N THR A 28 10.14 -0.68 7.04
CA THR A 28 10.62 -1.12 8.35
C THR A 28 9.51 -1.80 9.16
N LYS A 29 9.78 -3.00 9.69
CA LYS A 29 8.78 -3.86 10.37
C LYS A 29 8.42 -3.43 11.79
N SER A 30 9.30 -2.73 12.51
CA SER A 30 9.05 -2.31 13.89
C SER A 30 9.08 -0.79 14.01
N ASP A 31 8.15 -0.27 14.81
CA ASP A 31 8.01 1.14 15.13
C ASP A 31 8.31 1.43 16.62
N THR A 32 8.75 0.42 17.38
CA THR A 32 8.91 0.54 18.84
C THR A 32 10.03 1.50 19.24
N ASP A 33 11.02 1.70 18.38
CA ASP A 33 12.23 2.50 18.70
C ASP A 33 12.36 3.79 17.86
N LEU A 34 11.36 4.14 17.05
CA LEU A 34 11.42 5.33 16.22
C LEU A 34 11.07 6.60 17.02
N SER A 35 11.91 7.62 16.91
CA SER A 35 11.60 8.95 17.45
C SER A 35 10.33 9.53 16.79
N PRO A 36 9.63 10.47 17.43
CA PRO A 36 8.41 11.06 16.88
C PRO A 36 8.57 11.59 15.46
N SER A 37 9.69 12.26 15.16
CA SER A 37 9.98 12.81 13.83
C SER A 37 10.16 11.71 12.78
N VAL A 38 10.86 10.63 13.12
CA VAL A 38 11.06 9.49 12.20
C VAL A 38 9.75 8.75 11.98
N ARG A 39 8.92 8.59 13.02
CA ARG A 39 7.59 8.00 12.93
C ARG A 39 6.65 8.81 12.05
N TYR A 40 6.70 10.14 12.13
CA TYR A 40 5.95 11.03 11.25
C TYR A 40 6.26 10.76 9.77
N TRP A 41 7.55 10.72 9.40
CA TRP A 41 7.97 10.44 8.02
C TRP A 41 7.69 9.00 7.60
N ARG A 42 7.78 8.03 8.51
CA ARG A 42 7.32 6.66 8.27
C ARG A 42 5.84 6.64 7.92
N ASN A 43 4.99 7.29 8.71
CA ASN A 43 3.54 7.32 8.49
C ASN A 43 3.19 8.03 7.17
N PHE A 44 3.90 9.11 6.86
CA PHE A 44 3.78 9.80 5.57
C PHE A 44 4.09 8.87 4.38
N ALA A 45 5.23 8.18 4.42
CA ALA A 45 5.63 7.25 3.36
C ALA A 45 4.73 5.99 3.30
N SER A 46 4.27 5.50 4.45
CA SER A 46 3.32 4.39 4.56
C SER A 46 1.97 4.74 3.92
N LYS A 47 1.44 5.94 4.16
CA LYS A 47 0.20 6.40 3.51
C LYS A 47 0.34 6.38 1.98
N TYR A 48 1.47 6.88 1.49
CA TYR A 48 1.80 6.82 0.06
C TYR A 48 1.84 5.37 -0.47
N LEU A 49 2.52 4.43 0.22
CA LEU A 49 2.58 3.03 -0.21
C LEU A 49 1.21 2.35 -0.19
N SER A 50 0.38 2.63 0.82
CA SER A 50 -1.01 2.16 0.84
C SER A 50 -1.74 2.60 -0.42
N GLU A 51 -1.73 3.89 -0.74
CA GLU A 51 -2.40 4.41 -1.93
C GLU A 51 -1.87 3.78 -3.23
N ARG A 52 -0.55 3.60 -3.34
CA ARG A 52 0.08 2.96 -4.50
C ARG A 52 -0.34 1.50 -4.66
N CYS A 53 -0.39 0.73 -3.57
CA CYS A 53 -0.87 -0.67 -3.60
C CYS A 53 -2.35 -0.77 -4.01
N LEU A 54 -3.15 0.26 -3.76
CA LEU A 54 -4.56 0.33 -4.14
C LEU A 54 -4.82 0.82 -5.57
N MET A 55 -3.79 1.30 -6.28
CA MET A 55 -3.94 1.67 -7.68
C MET A 55 -4.08 0.42 -8.56
N PRO A 56 -4.89 0.46 -9.63
CA PRO A 56 -4.90 -0.58 -10.64
C PRO A 56 -3.47 -0.84 -11.14
N GLN A 57 -3.06 -2.11 -11.18
CA GLN A 57 -1.74 -2.49 -11.66
C GLN A 57 -1.70 -2.30 -13.19
N ALA A 58 -1.09 -1.21 -13.64
CA ALA A 58 -0.90 -0.89 -15.06
C ALA A 58 0.35 -1.58 -15.62
N ASP A 59 0.67 -1.33 -16.89
CA ASP A 59 1.91 -1.79 -17.53
C ASP A 59 3.14 -1.36 -16.68
N PRO A 60 3.99 -2.30 -16.21
CA PRO A 60 5.20 -1.97 -15.47
C PRO A 60 6.15 -1.01 -16.18
N GLN A 61 6.09 -0.90 -17.51
CA GLN A 61 6.88 0.04 -18.30
C GLN A 61 6.37 1.48 -18.20
N GLN A 62 5.08 1.66 -17.87
CA GLN A 62 4.40 2.95 -17.77
C GLN A 62 3.58 3.03 -16.48
N PRO A 63 4.23 3.02 -15.30
CA PRO A 63 3.50 3.16 -14.05
C PRO A 63 2.79 4.51 -14.01
N GLU A 64 1.49 4.48 -13.73
CA GLU A 64 0.71 5.71 -13.56
C GLU A 64 1.25 6.51 -12.37
N PRO A 65 1.43 7.84 -12.52
CA PRO A 65 1.83 8.68 -11.40
C PRO A 65 0.70 8.76 -10.38
N ILE A 66 1.05 8.87 -9.09
CA ILE A 66 0.04 9.09 -8.06
C ILE A 66 -0.54 10.50 -8.18
N GLU A 67 -1.83 10.64 -7.86
CA GLU A 67 -2.44 11.98 -7.78
C GLU A 67 -1.79 12.80 -6.66
N PRO A 68 -1.51 14.10 -6.87
CA PRO A 68 -1.04 14.99 -5.83
C PRO A 68 -1.97 15.02 -4.61
N LEU A 69 -1.42 15.31 -3.42
CA LEU A 69 -2.23 15.47 -2.20
C LEU A 69 -3.26 16.58 -2.38
N THR A 70 -4.49 16.36 -1.96
CA THR A 70 -5.47 17.45 -1.89
C THR A 70 -5.19 18.33 -0.66
N ALA A 71 -5.69 19.57 -0.67
CA ALA A 71 -5.59 20.45 0.51
C ALA A 71 -6.13 19.79 1.79
N THR A 72 -7.20 18.99 1.65
CA THR A 72 -7.82 18.23 2.75
C THR A 72 -6.93 17.11 3.27
N GLU A 73 -6.06 16.53 2.44
CA GLU A 73 -5.09 15.51 2.84
C GLU A 73 -3.80 16.11 3.39
N THR A 74 -3.40 17.28 2.90
CA THR A 74 -2.17 17.98 3.30
C THR A 74 -2.32 18.64 4.67
N LEU A 75 -3.46 19.27 4.97
CA LEU A 75 -3.64 19.99 6.23
C LEU A 75 -3.46 19.11 7.48
N PRO A 76 -4.03 17.89 7.58
CA PRO A 76 -3.78 17.01 8.72
C PRO A 76 -2.30 16.62 8.88
N LEU A 77 -1.57 16.44 7.78
CA LEU A 77 -0.15 16.12 7.80
C LEU A 77 0.67 17.28 8.38
N LEU A 78 0.34 18.52 8.03
CA LEU A 78 1.00 19.69 8.63
C LEU A 78 0.70 19.82 10.12
N MET A 79 -0.57 19.66 10.50
CA MET A 79 -1.02 19.82 11.89
C MET A 79 -0.52 18.71 12.84
N SER A 80 -0.13 17.55 12.30
CA SER A 80 0.38 16.41 13.06
C SER A 80 1.91 16.34 13.12
N ALA A 81 2.61 17.30 12.51
CA ALA A 81 4.07 17.35 12.54
C ALA A 81 4.56 17.51 13.99
N PRO A 82 5.41 16.59 14.50
CA PRO A 82 5.97 16.72 15.83
C PRO A 82 7.03 17.84 15.86
N PRO A 83 7.40 18.35 17.05
CA PRO A 83 8.58 19.20 17.18
C PRO A 83 9.80 18.48 16.60
N MET A 84 10.37 19.03 15.54
CA MET A 84 11.51 18.45 14.83
C MET A 84 12.37 19.55 14.24
N HIS A 85 13.64 19.24 14.02
CA HIS A 85 14.54 20.18 13.36
C HIS A 85 14.06 20.42 11.93
N GLY A 86 13.95 21.69 11.53
CA GLY A 86 13.45 22.07 10.22
C GLY A 86 11.93 22.01 10.05
N ALA A 87 11.17 21.81 11.14
CA ALA A 87 9.70 21.86 11.09
C ALA A 87 9.17 23.22 10.60
N GLU A 88 9.92 24.30 10.82
CA GLU A 88 9.61 25.64 10.34
C GLU A 88 9.61 25.77 8.81
N TYR A 89 10.25 24.83 8.11
CA TYR A 89 10.25 24.77 6.64
C TYR A 89 9.17 23.84 6.09
N LEU A 90 8.43 23.14 6.94
CA LEU A 90 7.40 22.22 6.51
C LEU A 90 6.18 23.00 6.00
N SER A 91 5.93 22.93 4.69
CA SER A 91 4.76 23.52 4.04
C SER A 91 4.02 22.50 3.19
N ALA A 92 2.86 22.90 2.66
CA ALA A 92 2.11 22.07 1.72
C ALA A 92 2.97 21.72 0.49
N GLU A 93 3.68 22.71 -0.05
CA GLU A 93 4.56 22.59 -1.20
C GLU A 93 5.71 21.60 -0.93
N VAL A 94 6.30 21.67 0.27
CA VAL A 94 7.37 20.73 0.66
C VAL A 94 6.85 19.30 0.78
N LEU A 95 5.68 19.09 1.40
CA LEU A 95 5.06 17.76 1.47
C LEU A 95 4.75 17.20 0.07
N HIS A 96 4.31 18.07 -0.84
CA HIS A 96 4.10 17.71 -2.24
C HIS A 96 5.39 17.28 -2.94
N GLU A 97 6.45 18.08 -2.83
CA GLU A 97 7.75 17.80 -3.44
C GLU A 97 8.37 16.49 -2.92
N ILE A 98 8.29 16.27 -1.61
CA ILE A 98 8.78 15.03 -0.98
C ILE A 98 7.98 13.82 -1.48
N ARG A 99 6.64 13.93 -1.58
CA ARG A 99 5.81 12.84 -2.10
C ARG A 99 6.09 12.56 -3.58
N THR A 100 6.28 13.59 -4.40
CA THR A 100 6.66 13.43 -5.81
C THR A 100 8.02 12.75 -5.94
N THR A 101 9.02 13.14 -5.12
CA THR A 101 10.34 12.52 -5.11
C THR A 101 10.27 11.02 -4.76
N LEU A 102 9.42 10.66 -3.80
CA LEU A 102 9.15 9.26 -3.47
C LEU A 102 8.43 8.53 -4.62
N ASP A 103 7.46 9.18 -5.26
CA ASP A 103 6.71 8.64 -6.40
C ASP A 103 7.61 8.31 -7.59
N ASP A 104 8.46 9.26 -7.98
CA ASP A 104 9.41 9.11 -9.08
C ASP A 104 10.38 7.96 -8.83
N TRP A 105 10.89 7.85 -7.60
CA TRP A 105 11.77 6.75 -7.21
C TRP A 105 11.06 5.40 -7.29
N VAL A 106 9.84 5.28 -6.76
CA VAL A 106 9.06 4.04 -6.82
C VAL A 106 8.69 3.69 -8.26
N CYS A 107 8.30 4.65 -9.10
CA CYS A 107 8.05 4.44 -10.52
C CYS A 107 9.30 3.95 -11.27
N ALA A 108 10.50 4.44 -10.92
CA ALA A 108 11.74 3.92 -11.46
C ALA A 108 12.01 2.47 -11.00
N GLN A 109 11.74 2.15 -9.73
CA GLN A 109 11.91 0.79 -9.20
C GLN A 109 10.90 -0.21 -9.77
N ILE A 110 9.65 0.20 -9.99
CA ILE A 110 8.63 -0.63 -10.65
C ILE A 110 9.12 -1.05 -12.05
N ARG A 111 9.63 -0.08 -12.83
CA ARG A 111 10.21 -0.34 -14.15
C ARG A 111 11.40 -1.30 -14.08
N ALA A 112 12.31 -1.07 -13.14
CA ALA A 112 13.51 -1.89 -12.99
C ALA A 112 13.23 -3.34 -12.54
N ASN A 113 12.19 -3.55 -11.72
CA ASN A 113 11.84 -4.87 -11.19
C ASN A 113 10.76 -5.60 -12.02
N GLY A 114 10.18 -4.95 -13.04
CA GLY A 114 9.13 -5.52 -13.87
C GLY A 114 7.75 -5.54 -13.20
N GLY A 115 7.51 -4.67 -12.21
CA GLY A 115 6.21 -4.53 -11.55
C GLY A 115 6.31 -4.11 -10.08
N LEU A 116 5.20 -3.58 -9.54
CA LEU A 116 5.09 -3.26 -8.12
C LEU A 116 5.21 -4.54 -7.27
N ASP A 117 4.58 -5.64 -7.69
CA ASP A 117 4.61 -6.90 -6.96
C ASP A 117 6.03 -7.43 -6.75
N ALA A 118 6.85 -7.42 -7.81
CA ALA A 118 8.24 -7.85 -7.74
C ALA A 118 9.07 -6.95 -6.81
N LEU A 119 8.85 -5.63 -6.87
CA LEU A 119 9.47 -4.66 -5.96
C LEU A 119 9.09 -4.94 -4.50
N LEU A 120 7.81 -5.13 -4.21
CA LEU A 120 7.32 -5.36 -2.85
C LEU A 120 7.82 -6.69 -2.29
N VAL A 121 7.82 -7.77 -3.07
CA VAL A 121 8.40 -9.06 -2.65
C VAL A 121 9.88 -8.92 -2.30
N ALA A 122 10.64 -8.17 -3.09
CA ALA A 122 12.07 -8.01 -2.89
C ALA A 122 12.42 -7.10 -1.71
N GLN A 123 11.71 -5.99 -1.53
CA GLN A 123 12.15 -4.90 -0.65
C GLN A 123 11.17 -4.53 0.47
N ALA A 124 9.88 -4.90 0.35
CA ALA A 124 8.85 -4.49 1.30
C ALA A 124 7.73 -5.55 1.44
N PRO A 125 8.04 -6.80 1.83
CA PRO A 125 7.14 -7.95 1.68
C PRO A 125 5.84 -7.84 2.50
N GLN A 126 5.82 -7.07 3.58
CA GLN A 126 4.59 -6.81 4.35
C GLN A 126 3.55 -6.04 3.54
N TRP A 127 3.98 -5.20 2.59
CA TRP A 127 3.09 -4.40 1.74
C TRP A 127 2.47 -5.19 0.59
N HIS A 128 3.04 -6.36 0.25
CA HIS A 128 2.60 -7.17 -0.88
C HIS A 128 1.14 -7.63 -0.80
N GLN A 129 0.57 -7.75 0.40
CA GLN A 129 -0.83 -8.15 0.59
C GLN A 129 -1.82 -6.98 0.57
N VAL A 130 -1.34 -5.74 0.72
CA VAL A 130 -2.20 -4.55 0.74
C VAL A 130 -2.85 -4.38 -0.64
N GLY A 131 -4.14 -4.09 -0.66
CA GLY A 131 -4.91 -3.92 -1.88
C GLY A 131 -5.39 -5.20 -2.55
N ARG A 132 -4.93 -6.38 -2.09
CA ARG A 132 -5.36 -7.66 -2.66
C ARG A 132 -6.71 -8.11 -2.12
N VAL A 133 -7.48 -8.76 -2.99
CA VAL A 133 -8.68 -9.52 -2.63
C VAL A 133 -8.30 -11.00 -2.59
N CYS A 134 -8.52 -11.63 -1.43
CA CYS A 134 -8.29 -13.06 -1.24
C CYS A 134 -9.64 -13.79 -1.21
N PHE A 135 -9.79 -14.78 -2.09
CA PHE A 135 -10.89 -15.73 -2.05
C PHE A 135 -10.51 -16.92 -1.18
N HIS A 136 -11.36 -17.22 -0.21
CA HIS A 136 -11.24 -18.35 0.70
C HIS A 136 -12.31 -19.37 0.36
N LEU A 137 -11.93 -20.64 0.34
CA LEU A 137 -12.83 -21.78 0.24
C LEU A 137 -12.85 -22.50 1.58
N ALA A 138 -13.97 -22.44 2.28
CA ALA A 138 -14.14 -23.07 3.59
C ALA A 138 -15.02 -24.30 3.47
N GLU A 139 -14.63 -25.41 4.09
CA GLU A 139 -15.47 -26.61 4.15
C GLU A 139 -16.67 -26.36 5.08
N ASN A 140 -17.89 -26.61 4.58
CA ASN A 140 -19.13 -26.54 5.34
C ASN A 140 -19.68 -27.96 5.57
N LYS A 141 -19.24 -28.58 6.65
CA LYS A 141 -19.65 -29.95 7.03
C LYS A 141 -21.15 -30.07 7.39
N ASN A 142 -21.85 -28.95 7.54
CA ASN A 142 -23.25 -28.90 7.94
C ASN A 142 -24.21 -28.85 6.75
N ASP A 143 -23.70 -28.67 5.53
CA ASP A 143 -24.51 -28.64 4.30
C ASP A 143 -23.95 -29.68 3.30
N PRO A 144 -24.58 -30.87 3.19
CA PRO A 144 -24.14 -31.90 2.26
C PRO A 144 -24.33 -31.53 0.79
N GLU A 145 -25.22 -30.57 0.48
CA GLU A 145 -25.52 -30.11 -0.88
C GLU A 145 -24.51 -29.04 -1.32
N PHE A 146 -24.08 -28.19 -0.38
CA PHE A 146 -23.00 -27.21 -0.54
C PHE A 146 -21.87 -27.43 0.48
N PRO A 147 -21.03 -28.47 0.29
CA PRO A 147 -19.99 -28.84 1.25
C PRO A 147 -18.84 -27.83 1.34
N PHE A 148 -18.85 -26.78 0.51
CA PHE A 148 -17.90 -25.69 0.56
C PHE A 148 -18.60 -24.34 0.45
N ALA A 149 -18.13 -23.37 1.23
CA ALA A 149 -18.56 -21.98 1.22
C ALA A 149 -17.42 -21.07 0.76
N PHE A 150 -17.75 -20.10 -0.08
CA PHE A 150 -16.82 -19.08 -0.55
C PHE A 150 -16.91 -17.82 0.30
N MET A 151 -15.76 -17.27 0.66
CA MET A 151 -15.66 -15.97 1.35
C MET A 151 -14.56 -15.14 0.70
N ALA A 152 -14.83 -13.86 0.42
CA ALA A 152 -13.81 -12.93 -0.03
C ALA A 152 -13.40 -11.98 1.10
N THR A 153 -12.10 -11.74 1.22
CA THR A 153 -11.52 -10.74 2.15
C THR A 153 -10.64 -9.77 1.39
N TYR A 154 -10.48 -8.58 1.95
CA TYR A 154 -9.63 -7.53 1.39
C TYR A 154 -8.75 -6.94 2.48
N ALA A 155 -7.54 -6.51 2.10
CA ALA A 155 -6.57 -5.87 2.98
C ALA A 155 -6.44 -4.37 2.63
N PRO A 156 -7.17 -3.47 3.33
CA PRO A 156 -7.13 -2.03 3.03
C PRO A 156 -5.79 -1.37 3.31
N GLU A 157 -5.13 -1.80 4.38
CA GLU A 157 -3.94 -1.14 4.93
C GLU A 157 -3.17 -2.09 5.85
N LEU A 158 -1.95 -1.69 6.19
CA LEU A 158 -1.18 -2.28 7.29
C LEU A 158 -1.58 -1.62 8.61
N SER A 159 -1.66 -2.41 9.68
CA SER A 159 -1.74 -1.87 11.03
C SER A 159 -0.45 -1.14 11.41
N GLU A 160 -0.49 -0.35 12.48
CA GLU A 160 0.70 0.35 13.00
C GLU A 160 1.89 -0.60 13.27
N ASP A 161 1.58 -1.81 13.74
CA ASP A 161 2.51 -2.93 13.96
C ASP A 161 2.99 -3.63 12.67
N GLY A 162 2.66 -3.12 11.49
CA GLY A 162 3.04 -3.69 10.20
C GLY A 162 2.37 -5.03 9.87
N ARG A 163 1.22 -5.34 10.50
CA ARG A 163 0.43 -6.54 10.21
C ARG A 163 -0.71 -6.21 9.26
N VAL A 164 -0.94 -7.10 8.29
CA VAL A 164 -2.05 -6.99 7.36
C VAL A 164 -3.34 -7.37 8.08
N ARG A 165 -4.32 -6.47 8.11
CA ARG A 165 -5.64 -6.77 8.69
C ARG A 165 -6.63 -7.05 7.57
N HIS A 166 -6.95 -8.33 7.39
CA HIS A 166 -8.01 -8.74 6.47
C HIS A 166 -9.39 -8.35 7.00
N GLN A 167 -10.21 -7.79 6.12
CA GLN A 167 -11.61 -7.47 6.39
C GLN A 167 -12.52 -8.20 5.40
N PRO A 168 -13.72 -8.62 5.81
CA PRO A 168 -14.70 -9.21 4.90
C PRO A 168 -15.02 -8.24 3.75
N LEU A 169 -15.04 -8.73 2.51
CA LEU A 169 -15.33 -7.90 1.34
C LEU A 169 -16.73 -7.25 1.44
N SER A 170 -17.70 -7.95 2.02
CA SER A 170 -19.05 -7.45 2.27
C SER A 170 -19.07 -6.15 3.09
N ARG A 171 -18.18 -6.02 4.07
CA ARG A 171 -18.05 -4.82 4.90
C ARG A 171 -17.53 -3.64 4.09
N ALA A 172 -16.51 -3.86 3.26
CA ALA A 172 -15.97 -2.83 2.37
C ALA A 172 -17.03 -2.34 1.37
N LEU A 173 -17.86 -3.24 0.84
CA LEU A 173 -18.97 -2.87 -0.04
C LEU A 173 -20.00 -1.98 0.66
N GLN A 174 -20.36 -2.28 1.92
CA GLN A 174 -21.28 -1.46 2.70
C GLN A 174 -20.72 -0.06 2.97
N GLU A 175 -19.44 0.03 3.37
CA GLU A 175 -18.76 1.29 3.68
C GLU A 175 -18.63 2.19 2.43
N TYR A 176 -18.19 1.64 1.30
CA TYR A 176 -17.99 2.42 0.07
C TYR A 176 -19.28 2.72 -0.69
N ALA A 177 -20.30 1.86 -0.62
CA ALA A 177 -21.62 2.14 -1.18
C ALA A 177 -22.34 3.26 -0.41
N GLY A 178 -22.20 3.29 0.93
CA GLY A 178 -22.79 4.34 1.77
C GLY A 178 -22.13 5.71 1.60
N ALA A 179 -20.81 5.75 1.40
CA ALA A 179 -20.04 7.00 1.28
C ALA A 179 -20.02 7.60 -0.15
N LYS A 180 -20.72 7.00 -1.14
CA LYS A 180 -20.62 7.36 -2.57
C LYS A 180 -19.18 7.40 -3.11
N ASN A 181 -18.25 6.66 -2.50
CA ASN A 181 -16.84 6.67 -2.91
C ASN A 181 -16.61 5.69 -4.08
N LYS A 182 -17.14 6.08 -5.25
CA LYS A 182 -17.12 5.28 -6.48
C LYS A 182 -15.71 4.86 -6.90
N LYS A 183 -14.70 5.72 -6.66
CA LYS A 183 -13.31 5.46 -7.02
C LYS A 183 -12.70 4.34 -6.18
N ALA A 184 -12.89 4.37 -4.86
CA ALA A 184 -12.43 3.31 -3.97
C ALA A 184 -13.12 1.98 -4.27
N LEU A 185 -14.42 2.00 -4.58
CA LEU A 185 -15.17 0.81 -4.95
C LEU A 185 -14.66 0.19 -6.27
N ILE A 186 -14.35 1.01 -7.27
CA ILE A 186 -13.76 0.53 -8.54
C ILE A 186 -12.38 -0.08 -8.27
N ARG A 187 -11.53 0.55 -7.46
CA ARG A 187 -10.21 0.01 -7.08
C ARG A 187 -10.33 -1.36 -6.40
N LEU A 188 -11.29 -1.49 -5.48
CA LEU A 188 -11.55 -2.74 -4.75
C LEU A 188 -12.05 -3.87 -5.67
N LEU A 189 -12.94 -3.57 -6.61
CA LEU A 189 -13.60 -4.58 -7.45
C LEU A 189 -12.89 -4.84 -8.78
N SER A 190 -11.99 -3.95 -9.21
CA SER A 190 -11.25 -4.11 -10.48
C SER A 190 -10.48 -5.44 -10.54
N PRO A 191 -9.74 -5.88 -9.50
CA PRO A 191 -9.07 -7.18 -9.52
C PRO A 191 -10.04 -8.36 -9.64
N VAL A 192 -11.19 -8.30 -8.96
CA VAL A 192 -12.24 -9.33 -9.02
C VAL A 192 -12.83 -9.42 -10.43
N HIS A 193 -13.12 -8.27 -11.03
CA HIS A 193 -13.66 -8.20 -12.38
C HIS A 193 -12.69 -8.78 -13.42
N LEU A 194 -11.40 -8.44 -13.35
CA LEU A 194 -10.38 -8.98 -14.25
C LEU A 194 -10.19 -10.50 -14.05
N ALA A 195 -10.25 -10.98 -12.80
CA ALA A 195 -10.18 -12.40 -12.50
C ALA A 195 -11.39 -13.17 -13.05
N ALA A 196 -12.60 -12.62 -12.95
CA ALA A 196 -13.82 -13.22 -13.52
C ALA A 196 -13.80 -13.26 -15.06
N GLN A 197 -13.09 -12.33 -15.72
CA GLN A 197 -12.93 -12.37 -17.18
C GLN A 197 -11.95 -13.47 -17.64
N SER A 198 -10.98 -13.83 -16.80
CA SER A 198 -9.91 -14.79 -17.12
C SER A 198 -10.16 -16.20 -16.59
N SER A 199 -11.08 -16.37 -15.63
CA SER A 199 -11.39 -17.67 -15.02
C SER A 199 -12.91 -17.93 -15.01
N PRO A 200 -13.39 -19.00 -15.68
CA PRO A 200 -14.80 -19.37 -15.65
C PRO A 200 -15.26 -19.75 -14.24
N VAL A 201 -14.39 -20.37 -13.44
CA VAL A 201 -14.69 -20.70 -12.05
C VAL A 201 -15.02 -19.44 -11.27
N ILE A 202 -14.21 -18.39 -11.37
CA ILE A 202 -14.43 -17.12 -10.64
C ILE A 202 -15.66 -16.38 -11.16
N LYS A 203 -16.00 -16.55 -12.44
CA LYS A 203 -17.20 -15.96 -13.05
C LYS A 203 -18.51 -16.57 -12.51
N ASP A 204 -18.46 -17.85 -12.18
CA ASP A 204 -19.62 -18.61 -11.69
C ASP A 204 -19.74 -18.59 -10.14
N LEU A 205 -18.81 -17.90 -9.44
CA LEU A 205 -18.87 -17.59 -8.01
C LEU A 205 -19.74 -16.35 -7.73
#